data_AF-A0A3M1VQ85-F1
#
_entry.id   AF-A0A3M1VQ85-F1
#
_cell.length_a   1.000
_cell.length_b   1.000
_cell.length_c   1.000
_cell.angle_alpha   90.00
_cell.angle_beta   90.00
_cell.angle_gamma   90.00
#
_symmetry.space_group_name_H-M   'P 1'
#
loop_
_entity.id
_entity.type
_entity.pdbx_description
1 polymer ?
#
loop_
_entity_poly.entity_id
_entity_poly.type
_entity_poly.pdbx_seq_one_letter_code
_entity_poly.pdbx_strand_id
1 'polypeptide(L)' 'SSSSIKQKIKNLIAAEDPENPLSDQKIVELLKEQNIEIARRTVAKYREGLGILSSSKRKKLF' A
#
# COMPACT_ATOMS: atom_id res chain seq x y z
N SER A 1 16.80 4.44 -8.48
CA SER A 1 17.07 3.66 -7.25
C SER A 1 15.77 3.16 -6.65
N SER A 2 15.63 1.84 -6.42
CA SER A 2 14.38 1.15 -6.06
C SER A 2 13.78 1.49 -4.69
N SER A 3 14.50 2.26 -3.86
CA SER A 3 14.04 2.66 -2.52
C SER A 3 12.86 3.63 -2.53
N SER A 4 12.73 4.47 -3.56
CA SER A 4 11.67 5.49 -3.63
C SER A 4 10.26 4.90 -3.66
N ILE A 5 10.09 3.70 -4.24
CA ILE A 5 8.78 3.02 -4.31
C ILE A 5 8.36 2.53 -2.92
N LYS A 6 9.27 1.91 -2.17
CA LYS A 6 8.98 1.42 -0.81
C LYS A 6 8.61 2.57 0.12
N GLN A 7 9.32 3.69 0.02
CA GLN A 7 9.03 4.90 0.80
C GLN A 7 7.62 5.43 0.49
N LYS A 8 7.27 5.51 -0.80
CA LYS A 8 5.94 5.96 -1.23
C LYS A 8 4.82 5.02 -0.76
N ILE A 9 5.00 3.71 -0.88
CA ILE A 9 4.03 2.73 -0.37
C ILE A 9 3.86 2.89 1.14
N LYS A 10 4.96 3.03 1.89
CA LYS A 10 4.91 3.26 3.33
C LYS A 10 4.18 4.55 3.67
N ASN A 11 4.42 5.64 2.94
CA ASN A 11 3.75 6.92 3.18
C ASN A 11 2.25 6.85 2.86
N LEU A 12 1.88 6.21 1.75
CA LEU A 12 0.48 5.99 1.37
C LEU A 12 -0.26 5.16 2.43
N ILE A 13 0.40 4.13 2.95
CA ILE A 13 -0.13 3.30 4.04
C ILE A 13 -0.16 4.07 5.36
N ALA A 14 0.86 4.86 5.67
CA ALA A 14 0.89 5.65 6.90
C ALA A 14 -0.16 6.78 6.92
N ALA A 15 -0.51 7.30 5.75
CA ALA A 15 -1.57 8.28 5.56
C ALA A 15 -2.94 7.64 5.28
N GLU A 16 -3.04 6.30 5.32
CA GLU A 16 -4.30 5.63 5.08
C GLU A 16 -5.25 5.75 6.27
N ASP A 17 -6.55 5.77 5.97
CA ASP A 17 -7.57 5.84 6.99
C ASP A 17 -7.74 4.45 7.66
N PRO A 18 -7.56 4.31 8.98
CA PRO A 18 -7.69 3.04 9.67
C PRO A 18 -9.13 2.50 9.66
N GLU A 19 -10.15 3.32 9.40
CA GLU A 19 -11.52 2.86 9.21
C GLU A 19 -11.73 2.25 7.82
N ASN A 20 -11.01 2.77 6.81
CA ASN A 20 -11.06 2.32 5.43
C ASN A 20 -9.64 2.02 4.90
N PRO A 21 -9.03 0.91 5.34
CA PRO A 21 -7.67 0.58 4.92
C PRO A 21 -7.60 0.41 3.42
N LEU A 22 -6.55 0.99 2.82
CA LEU A 22 -6.33 0.96 1.38
C LEU A 22 -6.02 -0.47 0.96
N SER A 23 -6.83 -0.98 0.03
CA SER A 23 -6.52 -2.23 -0.66
C SER A 23 -5.24 -2.06 -1.48
N ASP A 24 -4.50 -3.15 -1.65
CA ASP A 24 -3.33 -3.21 -2.54
C ASP A 24 -3.64 -2.71 -3.97
N GLN A 25 -4.86 -2.93 -4.47
CA GLN A 25 -5.33 -2.31 -5.73
C GLN A 25 -5.36 -0.77 -5.69
N LYS A 26 -5.84 -0.18 -4.60
CA LYS A 26 -5.93 1.27 -4.46
C LYS A 26 -4.54 1.91 -4.39
N ILE A 27 -3.60 1.23 -3.74
CA ILE A 27 -2.19 1.64 -3.70
C ILE A 27 -1.59 1.61 -5.12
N VAL A 28 -1.91 0.60 -5.93
CA VAL A 28 -1.48 0.55 -7.34
C VAL A 28 -2.03 1.75 -8.12
N GLU A 29 -3.31 2.07 -7.97
CA GLU A 29 -3.92 3.23 -8.65
C GLU A 29 -3.24 4.55 -8.25
N LEU A 30 -3.02 4.77 -6.95
CA LEU A 30 -2.35 5.97 -6.44
C LEU A 30 -0.90 6.08 -6.94
N LEU A 31 -0.18 4.95 -7.02
CA LEU A 31 1.16 4.93 -7.59
C LEU A 31 1.14 5.20 -9.10
N LYS A 32 0.16 4.65 -9.81
CA LYS A 32 -0.02 4.87 -11.26
C LYS A 32 -0.26 6.35 -11.56
N GLU A 33 -1.05 7.04 -10.74
CA GLU A 33 -1.27 8.49 -10.82
C GLU A 33 0.03 9.28 -10.65
N GLN A 34 0.96 8.79 -9.84
CA GLN A 34 2.31 9.34 -9.67
C GLN A 34 3.30 8.92 -10.76
N ASN A 35 2.83 8.39 -11.91
CA ASN A 35 3.66 7.82 -12.98
C ASN A 35 4.54 6.63 -12.53
N ILE A 36 4.12 5.90 -11.49
CA ILE A 36 4.79 4.70 -11.01
C ILE A 36 3.90 3.50 -11.30
N GLU A 37 4.20 2.81 -12.39
CA GLU A 37 3.49 1.59 -12.74
C GLU A 37 4.08 0.39 -11.99
N ILE A 38 3.31 -0.14 -11.04
CA ILE A 38 3.72 -1.33 -10.27
C ILE A 38 2.56 -2.33 -10.18
N ALA A 39 2.88 -3.61 -10.31
CA ALA A 39 1.88 -4.66 -10.17
C ALA A 39 1.42 -4.82 -8.71
N ARG A 40 0.14 -5.17 -8.53
CA ARG A 40 -0.47 -5.54 -7.23
C ARG A 40 0.39 -6.54 -6.44
N ARG A 41 0.97 -7.53 -7.13
CA ARG A 41 1.86 -8.55 -6.51
C ARG A 41 3.12 -7.92 -5.91
N THR A 42 3.69 -6.90 -6.56
CA THR A 42 4.86 -6.16 -6.08
C THR A 42 4.50 -5.32 -4.85
N VAL A 43 3.33 -4.65 -4.85
CA VAL A 43 2.81 -3.96 -3.66
C VAL A 43 2.65 -4.93 -2.51
N ALA A 44 2.03 -6.09 -2.72
CA ALA A 44 1.84 -7.11 -1.70
C ALA A 44 3.18 -7.58 -1.11
N LYS A 45 4.16 -7.89 -1.96
CA LYS A 45 5.51 -8.30 -1.54
C LYS A 45 6.21 -7.22 -0.70
N TYR A 46 6.08 -5.95 -1.06
CA TYR A 46 6.63 -4.84 -0.28
C TYR A 46 5.85 -4.60 1.03
N ARG A 47 4.53 -4.74 1.01
CA ARG A 47 3.67 -4.65 2.20
C ARG A 47 4.05 -5.72 3.23
N GLU A 48 4.22 -6.96 2.79
CA GLU A 48 4.67 -8.08 3.64
C GLU A 48 6.08 -7.83 4.18
N GLY A 49 7.01 -7.37 3.35
CA GLY A 49 8.36 -7.01 3.80
C GLY A 49 8.41 -5.83 4.79
N LEU A 50 7.36 -5.01 4.85
CA LEU A 50 7.20 -3.93 5.83
C LEU A 50 6.45 -4.38 7.10
N GLY A 51 6.01 -5.64 7.19
CA GLY A 51 5.26 -6.17 8.32
C GLY A 51 3.82 -5.68 8.42
N ILE A 52 3.28 -5.13 7.32
CA ILE A 52 1.97 -4.49 7.31
C ILE A 52 0.90 -5.55 6.99
N LEU A 53 -0.05 -5.74 7.91
CA LEU A 53 -1.15 -6.70 7.75
C LEU A 53 -2.09 -6.36 6.59
N SER A 54 -2.84 -7.34 6.09
CA SER A 54 -3.77 -7.13 4.98
C SER A 54 -4.87 -6.12 5.35
N SER A 55 -5.40 -5.41 4.35
CA SER A 55 -6.45 -4.40 4.54
C SER A 55 -7.66 -4.99 5.26
N SER A 56 -8.01 -6.26 4.99
CA SER A 56 -9.07 -6.97 5.72
C SER A 56 -8.81 -7.14 7.22
N LYS A 57 -7.55 -7.25 7.66
CA LYS A 57 -7.17 -7.38 9.07
C LYS A 57 -6.99 -6.02 9.76
N ARG A 58 -6.84 -4.94 8.98
CA ARG A 58 -6.74 -3.56 9.46
C ARG A 58 -8.09 -2.86 9.55
N LYS A 59 -9.12 -3.38 8.88
CA LYS A 59 -10.47 -2.86 8.96
C LYS A 59 -10.99 -3.09 10.38
N LYS A 60 -11.18 -2.01 11.14
CA LYS A 60 -11.79 -2.05 12.46
C LYS A 60 -13.28 -2.35 12.26
N LEU A 61 -13.66 -3.62 12.34
CA LEU A 61 -15.06 -4.03 12.34
C LEU A 61 -15.60 -3.71 13.73
N PHE A 62 -16.39 -2.63 13.82
CA PHE A 62 -17.28 -2.40 14.97
C PHE A 62 -18.56 -3.20 14.79
#